data_AF-A0A832WP57-F1
#
_entry.id   AF-A0A832WP57-F1
#
_cell.length_a   1.000
_cell.length_b   1.000
_cell.length_c   1.000
_cell.angle_alpha   90.00
_cell.angle_beta   90.00
_cell.angle_gamma   90.00
#
_symmetry.space_group_name_H-M   'P 1'
#
loop_
_entity.id
_entity.type
_entity.pdbx_description
1 polymer ?
#
loop_
_entity_poly.entity_id
_entity_poly.type
_entity_poly.pdbx_seq_one_letter_code
_entity_poly.pdbx_strand_id
1 'polypeptide(L)'
;MIIFLVAGCDELPMVGEATKFAAVNPQGADNQGSQQQAPVNGVTGQDMHAGNGTSSGKQADLPVDDKGDGMPEERPEPQREYCGDKICNGKENCVTCKDCACKDGAICYNKQCKKPACMKDEDCADGDPCTVDKCYFAGNPNAYCSDEVITKRDNDDGCCPKGARAELDMDCESVCGDGWCEFPEDESSCLKDCEFYGEHGSPASSGGASPQTPYYT
;
A
#
# COMPACT_ATOMS: atom_id res chain seq x y z
N MET A 1 -61.46 -15.55 26.89
CA MET A 1 -60.55 -16.26 27.82
C MET A 1 -59.42 -16.84 26.97
N ILE A 2 -58.12 -16.71 27.22
CA ILE A 2 -57.27 -16.15 28.31
C ILE A 2 -55.85 -16.01 27.67
N ILE A 3 -54.94 -15.04 27.89
CA ILE A 3 -54.88 -13.72 28.58
C ILE A 3 -53.82 -12.86 27.82
N PHE A 4 -53.79 -11.53 27.99
CA PHE A 4 -52.69 -10.67 27.50
C PHE A 4 -51.53 -10.57 28.51
N LEU A 5 -50.28 -10.73 28.03
CA LEU A 5 -49.01 -10.18 28.56
C LEU A 5 -48.10 -10.03 27.33
N VAL A 6 -47.69 -8.87 26.79
CA VAL A 6 -47.28 -7.54 27.32
C VAL A 6 -45.89 -7.54 27.97
N ALA A 7 -44.92 -7.13 27.15
CA ALA A 7 -43.72 -6.31 27.41
C ALA A 7 -42.82 -6.55 28.63
N GLY A 8 -41.50 -6.47 28.38
CA GLY A 8 -40.46 -6.30 29.38
C GLY A 8 -39.09 -6.19 28.69
N CYS A 9 -38.57 -4.98 28.53
CA CYS A 9 -37.16 -4.78 28.21
C CYS A 9 -36.36 -4.87 29.51
N ASP A 10 -35.30 -5.67 29.55
CA ASP A 10 -34.24 -5.53 30.54
C ASP A 10 -32.95 -5.13 29.82
N GLU A 11 -32.67 -3.83 29.85
CA GLU A 11 -31.36 -3.29 29.53
C GLU A 11 -30.40 -3.64 30.68
N LEU A 12 -29.24 -4.24 30.39
CA LEU A 12 -28.16 -4.39 31.37
C LEU A 12 -27.08 -3.33 31.13
N PRO A 13 -27.05 -2.24 31.93
CA PRO A 13 -25.93 -1.31 31.93
C PRO A 13 -24.83 -1.84 32.85
N MET A 14 -23.72 -2.30 32.27
CA MET A 14 -22.47 -2.50 33.01
C MET A 14 -21.43 -1.45 32.59
N VAL A 15 -21.46 -0.35 33.34
CA VAL A 15 -20.24 0.32 33.80
C VAL A 15 -19.26 -0.73 34.36
N GLY A 16 -17.94 -0.63 34.20
CA GLY A 16 -17.15 0.38 33.53
C GLY A 16 -15.80 0.51 34.23
N GLU A 17 -14.72 0.01 33.63
CA GLU A 17 -13.36 0.24 34.11
C GLU A 17 -12.48 0.81 33.01
N ALA A 18 -12.33 2.14 33.02
CA ALA A 18 -11.26 2.79 32.28
C ALA A 18 -9.95 2.57 33.04
N THR A 19 -9.29 1.44 32.77
CA THR A 19 -7.95 1.14 33.31
C THR A 19 -6.96 2.16 32.77
N LYS A 20 -6.63 3.10 33.67
CA LYS A 20 -5.75 4.24 33.44
C LYS A 20 -4.29 3.77 33.38
N PHE A 21 -3.91 3.12 32.27
CA PHE A 21 -2.51 2.78 32.04
C PHE A 21 -1.67 4.04 31.84
N ALA A 22 -0.53 4.06 32.53
CA ALA A 22 0.33 5.23 32.60
C ALA A 22 0.97 5.53 31.25
N ALA A 23 1.17 6.81 30.96
CA ALA A 23 1.96 7.24 29.82
C ALA A 23 3.40 6.73 29.96
N VAL A 24 3.77 5.75 29.13
CA VAL A 24 5.18 5.40 28.92
C VAL A 24 5.80 6.47 28.04
N ASN A 25 6.92 7.00 28.50
CA ASN A 25 7.66 8.11 27.92
C ASN A 25 8.42 7.66 26.65
N PRO A 26 8.14 8.18 25.44
CA PRO A 26 8.89 7.83 24.24
C PRO A 26 10.22 8.60 24.19
N GLN A 27 11.24 8.02 24.81
CA GLN A 27 12.65 8.28 24.51
C GLN A 27 13.17 7.02 23.80
N GLY A 28 13.72 7.03 22.58
CA GLY A 28 14.07 8.11 21.65
C GLY A 28 15.06 7.53 20.62
N ALA A 29 15.57 8.35 19.69
CA ALA A 29 16.57 7.97 18.67
C ALA A 29 16.10 7.06 17.52
N ASP A 30 15.33 7.66 16.62
CA ASP A 30 15.81 7.93 15.26
C ASP A 30 16.64 6.84 14.56
N ASN A 31 15.98 6.02 13.73
CA ASN A 31 16.66 5.33 12.64
C ASN A 31 15.93 5.62 11.32
N GLN A 32 16.21 6.80 10.75
CA GLN A 32 15.72 7.18 9.42
C GLN A 32 16.41 6.33 8.34
N GLY A 33 15.86 5.14 8.10
CA GLY A 33 16.24 4.26 7.01
C GLY A 33 15.96 4.89 5.65
N SER A 34 16.94 5.64 5.14
CA SER A 34 17.22 5.91 3.72
C SER A 34 16.02 5.84 2.76
N GLN A 35 15.23 6.91 2.71
CA GLN A 35 14.46 7.19 1.50
C GLN A 35 15.44 7.46 0.35
N GLN A 36 15.70 6.45 -0.49
CA GLN A 36 16.31 6.67 -1.80
C GLN A 36 15.28 7.32 -2.72
N GLN A 37 15.12 8.64 -2.55
CA GLN A 37 14.43 9.48 -3.53
C GLN A 37 15.20 9.38 -4.84
N ALA A 38 14.55 8.82 -5.87
CA ALA A 38 15.11 8.82 -7.22
C ALA A 38 15.37 10.28 -7.67
N PRO A 39 16.51 10.58 -8.30
CA PRO A 39 16.84 11.94 -8.68
C PRO A 39 15.87 12.46 -9.75
N VAL A 40 15.01 13.40 -9.35
CA VAL A 40 14.28 14.25 -10.29
C VAL A 40 15.31 15.15 -10.99
N ASN A 41 15.67 14.78 -12.22
CA ASN A 41 16.56 15.57 -13.08
C ASN A 41 15.91 16.93 -13.40
N GLY A 42 16.22 17.93 -12.58
CA GLY A 42 15.90 19.32 -12.86
C GLY A 42 16.70 19.83 -14.04
N VAL A 43 16.07 19.95 -15.20
CA VAL A 43 16.68 20.60 -16.38
C VAL A 43 16.55 22.12 -16.22
N THR A 44 17.44 22.72 -15.42
CA THR A 44 17.66 24.17 -15.43
C THR A 44 18.47 24.54 -16.68
N GLY A 45 17.76 24.75 -17.78
CA GLY A 45 18.31 25.25 -19.04
C GLY A 45 18.06 26.74 -19.21
N GLN A 46 18.80 27.59 -18.49
CA GLN A 46 19.05 28.95 -18.96
C GLN A 46 20.20 28.87 -19.97
N ASP A 47 19.98 29.29 -21.22
CA ASP A 47 20.63 30.51 -21.73
C ASP A 47 20.46 30.74 -23.24
N MET A 48 20.27 32.02 -23.56
CA MET A 48 20.74 32.73 -24.74
C MET A 48 20.55 32.11 -26.14
N HIS A 49 19.67 32.72 -26.92
CA HIS A 49 20.05 33.19 -28.26
C HIS A 49 19.55 34.61 -28.51
N ALA A 50 20.48 35.52 -28.82
CA ALA A 50 20.18 36.89 -29.15
C ALA A 50 19.70 37.01 -30.61
N GLY A 51 18.58 37.72 -30.83
CA GLY A 51 18.03 38.01 -32.15
C GLY A 51 17.77 39.50 -32.31
N ASN A 52 18.82 40.30 -32.43
CA ASN A 52 18.71 41.72 -32.74
C ASN A 52 18.47 41.89 -34.26
N GLY A 53 17.37 42.57 -34.65
CA GLY A 53 16.86 42.50 -36.01
C GLY A 53 15.98 43.70 -36.44
N THR A 54 16.48 44.91 -36.19
CA THR A 54 16.14 46.16 -36.92
C THR A 54 14.73 46.32 -37.50
N SER A 55 13.89 47.07 -36.78
CA SER A 55 12.76 47.79 -37.38
C SER A 55 13.23 48.94 -38.28
N SER A 56 12.93 48.91 -39.59
CA SER A 56 12.58 50.08 -40.43
C SER A 56 12.58 49.71 -41.92
N GLY A 57 11.42 49.30 -42.45
CA GLY A 57 11.17 49.21 -43.89
C GLY A 57 9.96 50.05 -44.24
N LYS A 58 10.16 51.30 -44.68
CA LYS A 58 9.09 52.07 -45.32
C LYS A 58 8.86 51.47 -46.70
N GLN A 59 7.70 50.84 -46.92
CA GLN A 59 7.22 50.52 -48.27
C GLN A 59 6.17 51.57 -48.66
N ALA A 60 6.31 52.06 -49.88
CA ALA A 60 5.50 53.15 -50.41
C ALA A 60 4.13 52.66 -50.88
N ASP A 61 3.16 53.56 -50.87
CA ASP A 61 1.84 53.38 -51.47
C ASP A 61 1.96 52.98 -52.96
N LEU A 62 1.21 51.95 -53.35
CA LEU A 62 0.89 51.64 -54.74
C LEU A 62 -0.64 51.55 -54.87
N PRO A 63 -1.20 51.96 -56.02
CA PRO A 63 -2.64 52.14 -56.15
C PRO A 63 -3.42 50.82 -56.14
N VAL A 64 -4.66 50.90 -55.66
CA VAL A 64 -5.63 49.81 -55.66
C VAL A 64 -6.22 49.69 -57.07
N ASP A 65 -5.77 48.71 -57.84
CA ASP A 65 -6.47 48.27 -59.06
C ASP A 65 -7.50 47.20 -58.69
N ASP A 66 -8.74 47.66 -58.55
CA ASP A 66 -9.95 46.85 -58.54
C ASP A 66 -10.07 46.00 -59.82
N LYS A 67 -10.12 44.67 -59.66
CA LYS A 67 -10.97 43.72 -60.43
C LYS A 67 -10.70 42.26 -60.09
N GLY A 68 -11.78 41.50 -59.90
CA GLY A 68 -11.80 40.06 -60.09
C GLY A 68 -12.25 39.29 -58.87
N ASP A 69 -13.54 38.93 -58.84
CA ASP A 69 -14.15 38.01 -57.88
C ASP A 69 -13.55 36.60 -57.97
N GLY A 70 -12.40 36.41 -57.32
CA GLY A 70 -11.87 35.12 -56.94
C GLY A 70 -12.00 34.98 -55.43
N MET A 71 -13.08 34.32 -54.98
CA MET A 71 -13.15 33.88 -53.58
C MET A 71 -11.87 33.08 -53.28
N PRO A 72 -11.04 33.48 -52.30
CA PRO A 72 -9.91 32.65 -51.94
C PRO A 72 -10.46 31.29 -51.52
N GLU A 73 -9.99 30.20 -52.12
CA GLU A 73 -10.24 28.87 -51.56
C GLU A 73 -9.82 28.95 -50.10
N GLU A 74 -10.81 28.81 -49.23
CA GLU A 74 -10.66 28.88 -47.79
C GLU A 74 -9.69 27.76 -47.40
N ARG A 75 -8.40 28.11 -47.29
CA ARG A 75 -7.35 27.17 -46.91
C ARG A 75 -7.86 26.54 -45.62
N PRO A 76 -8.24 25.25 -45.63
CA PRO A 76 -8.98 24.67 -44.54
C PRO A 76 -8.16 24.90 -43.29
N GLU A 77 -8.77 25.55 -42.28
CA GLU A 77 -8.06 25.93 -41.07
C GLU A 77 -7.28 24.71 -40.58
N PRO A 78 -5.97 24.83 -40.26
CA PRO A 78 -5.19 23.71 -39.79
C PRO A 78 -5.92 23.17 -38.57
N GLN A 79 -6.54 21.99 -38.72
CA GLN A 79 -7.65 21.58 -37.85
C GLN A 79 -7.18 21.70 -36.41
N ARG A 80 -7.72 22.68 -35.67
CA ARG A 80 -7.37 22.86 -34.26
C ARG A 80 -7.72 21.55 -33.59
N GLU A 81 -6.68 20.80 -33.23
CA GLU A 81 -6.83 19.48 -32.65
C GLU A 81 -7.75 19.60 -31.43
N TYR A 82 -8.72 18.68 -31.34
CA TYR A 82 -10.01 18.82 -30.64
C TYR A 82 -9.94 19.02 -29.10
N CYS A 83 -8.75 19.27 -28.58
CA CYS A 83 -8.45 19.31 -27.16
C CYS A 83 -9.11 20.49 -26.43
N GLY A 84 -9.85 20.16 -25.37
CA GLY A 84 -10.59 21.06 -24.50
C GLY A 84 -12.11 20.86 -24.56
N ASP A 85 -12.63 19.98 -25.42
CA ASP A 85 -14.07 19.70 -25.55
C ASP A 85 -14.59 18.66 -24.51
N LYS A 86 -13.68 17.99 -23.79
CA LYS A 86 -13.92 16.94 -22.78
C LYS A 86 -14.43 15.62 -23.36
N ILE A 87 -14.34 15.41 -24.67
CA ILE A 87 -14.77 14.22 -25.40
C ILE A 87 -13.53 13.51 -25.93
N CYS A 88 -13.06 12.51 -25.19
CA CYS A 88 -11.96 11.65 -25.60
C CYS A 88 -12.26 10.95 -26.93
N ASN A 89 -11.83 11.56 -28.02
CA ASN A 89 -12.00 11.06 -29.38
C ASN A 89 -10.78 10.21 -29.79
N GLY A 90 -10.93 9.31 -30.76
CA GLY A 90 -9.89 8.32 -31.09
C GLY A 90 -8.56 8.86 -31.62
N LYS A 91 -8.39 10.19 -31.75
CA LYS A 91 -7.12 10.85 -32.07
C LYS A 91 -6.37 11.34 -30.83
N GLU A 92 -7.06 11.41 -29.69
CA GLU A 92 -6.53 11.87 -28.43
C GLU A 92 -5.99 10.72 -27.58
N ASN A 93 -5.09 11.07 -26.67
CA ASN A 93 -4.55 10.16 -25.67
C ASN A 93 -4.04 10.98 -24.48
N CYS A 94 -3.78 10.29 -23.38
CA CYS A 94 -3.38 10.88 -22.11
C CYS A 94 -2.06 11.69 -22.11
N VAL A 95 -1.30 11.73 -23.22
CA VAL A 95 -0.15 12.63 -23.41
C VAL A 95 -0.52 13.84 -24.28
N THR A 96 -1.18 13.63 -25.42
CA THR A 96 -1.41 14.70 -26.41
C THR A 96 -2.65 15.54 -26.14
N CYS A 97 -3.62 15.03 -25.37
CA CYS A 97 -4.74 15.84 -24.88
C CYS A 97 -5.27 15.35 -23.52
N LYS A 98 -5.56 16.30 -22.63
CA LYS A 98 -6.02 16.03 -21.27
C LYS A 98 -7.50 15.62 -21.16
N ASP A 99 -8.26 15.63 -22.26
CA ASP A 99 -9.64 15.15 -22.27
C ASP A 99 -9.72 13.61 -22.16
N CYS A 100 -8.69 12.91 -22.66
CA CYS A 100 -8.40 11.51 -22.36
C CYS A 100 -7.55 11.34 -21.09
N ALA A 101 -7.68 12.22 -20.09
CA ALA A 101 -7.00 12.03 -18.80
C ALA A 101 -7.43 10.69 -18.16
N CYS A 102 -6.44 9.97 -17.63
CA CYS A 102 -6.66 8.67 -17.01
C CYS A 102 -7.48 8.81 -15.72
N LYS A 103 -8.44 7.90 -15.54
CA LYS A 103 -9.37 7.86 -14.40
C LYS A 103 -9.03 6.69 -13.48
N ASP A 104 -9.64 6.65 -12.30
CA ASP A 104 -9.68 5.47 -11.42
C ASP A 104 -8.30 4.92 -11.01
N GLY A 105 -7.34 5.83 -10.82
CA GLY A 105 -5.95 5.53 -10.47
C GLY A 105 -5.07 5.07 -11.64
N ALA A 106 -5.59 5.01 -12.87
CA ALA A 106 -4.77 4.74 -14.03
C ALA A 106 -3.81 5.90 -14.34
N ILE A 107 -2.63 5.55 -14.84
CA ILE A 107 -1.56 6.47 -15.21
C ILE A 107 -1.35 6.45 -16.72
N CYS A 108 -0.78 7.52 -17.26
CA CYS A 108 -0.44 7.57 -18.68
C CYS A 108 0.90 6.90 -18.95
N TYR A 109 0.90 5.80 -19.70
CA TYR A 109 2.09 5.08 -20.12
C TYR A 109 1.99 4.71 -21.60
N ASN A 110 3.01 5.03 -22.39
CA ASN A 110 3.03 4.79 -23.85
C ASN A 110 1.76 5.27 -24.58
N LYS A 111 1.24 6.45 -24.19
CA LYS A 111 -0.03 7.04 -24.71
C LYS A 111 -1.29 6.23 -24.39
N GLN A 112 -1.25 5.33 -23.42
CA GLN A 112 -2.39 4.54 -22.96
C GLN A 112 -2.59 4.73 -21.45
N CYS A 113 -3.83 4.71 -21.00
CA CYS A 113 -4.13 4.65 -19.58
C CYS A 113 -3.96 3.21 -19.10
N LYS A 114 -2.93 2.95 -18.31
CA LYS A 114 -2.70 1.65 -17.65
C LYS A 114 -2.92 1.82 -16.16
N LYS A 115 -3.69 0.93 -15.54
CA LYS A 115 -3.81 0.88 -14.08
C LYS A 115 -2.61 0.09 -13.51
N PRO A 116 -1.82 0.66 -12.58
CA PRO A 116 -0.83 -0.09 -11.81
C PRO A 116 -1.53 -1.24 -11.06
N ALA A 117 -0.82 -2.35 -10.80
CA ALA A 117 -1.38 -3.42 -9.96
C ALA A 117 -1.64 -2.92 -8.53
N CYS A 118 -0.74 -2.09 -8.02
CA CYS A 118 -0.77 -1.49 -6.69
C CYS A 118 -0.16 -0.08 -6.71
N MET A 119 -0.58 0.78 -5.77
CA MET A 119 -0.07 2.15 -5.58
C MET A 119 0.73 2.30 -4.27
N LYS A 120 0.59 1.34 -3.35
CA LYS A 120 1.17 1.29 -2.01
C LYS A 120 1.03 -0.14 -1.47
N ASP A 121 1.74 -0.46 -0.39
CA ASP A 121 1.82 -1.83 0.14
C ASP A 121 0.46 -2.37 0.58
N GLU A 122 -0.43 -1.55 1.16
CA GLU A 122 -1.75 -2.03 1.59
C GLU A 122 -2.75 -2.26 0.43
N ASP A 123 -2.38 -1.93 -0.82
CA ASP A 123 -3.13 -2.38 -2.01
C ASP A 123 -2.80 -3.84 -2.38
N CYS A 124 -1.74 -4.40 -1.81
CA CYS A 124 -1.30 -5.79 -1.98
C CYS A 124 -1.77 -6.73 -0.88
N ALA A 125 -2.41 -6.22 0.17
CA ALA A 125 -2.82 -7.02 1.32
C ALA A 125 -3.70 -8.21 0.92
N ASP A 126 -3.21 -9.43 1.12
CA ASP A 126 -3.94 -10.67 0.83
C ASP A 126 -4.83 -11.11 2.00
N GLY A 127 -4.53 -10.61 3.20
CA GLY A 127 -5.26 -10.86 4.45
C GLY A 127 -4.64 -11.91 5.36
N ASP A 128 -3.47 -12.46 5.01
CA ASP A 128 -2.68 -13.33 5.88
C ASP A 128 -1.76 -12.47 6.78
N PRO A 129 -1.89 -12.50 8.12
CA PRO A 129 -0.93 -11.81 8.99
C PRO A 129 0.49 -12.39 8.88
N CYS A 130 0.65 -13.59 8.31
CA CYS A 130 1.95 -14.23 8.09
C CYS A 130 2.66 -13.84 6.78
N THR A 131 2.20 -12.81 6.05
CA THR A 131 2.94 -12.25 4.91
C THR A 131 3.38 -10.82 5.15
N VAL A 132 4.53 -10.46 4.60
CA VAL A 132 4.94 -9.06 4.42
C VAL A 132 4.59 -8.65 3.00
N ASP A 133 3.43 -8.03 2.85
CA ASP A 133 2.90 -7.60 1.56
C ASP A 133 3.62 -6.33 1.08
N LYS A 134 4.14 -6.34 -0.15
CA LYS A 134 4.89 -5.22 -0.73
C LYS A 134 4.48 -4.92 -2.16
N CYS A 135 4.25 -3.63 -2.41
CA CYS A 135 4.02 -3.10 -3.74
C CYS A 135 5.33 -2.67 -4.40
N TYR A 136 5.94 -3.58 -5.15
CA TYR A 136 7.13 -3.28 -5.93
C TYR A 136 6.78 -2.34 -7.09
N PHE A 137 7.58 -1.27 -7.24
CA PHE A 137 7.35 -0.19 -8.20
C PHE A 137 5.97 0.48 -8.05
N ALA A 138 5.52 0.74 -6.82
CA ALA A 138 4.32 1.51 -6.50
C ALA A 138 4.03 2.68 -7.47
N GLY A 139 2.81 2.70 -8.05
CA GLY A 139 2.37 3.73 -8.99
C GLY A 139 3.02 3.67 -10.38
N ASN A 140 3.78 2.62 -10.71
CA ASN A 140 4.37 2.40 -12.03
C ASN A 140 3.46 1.53 -12.93
N PRO A 141 3.53 1.63 -14.27
CA PRO A 141 2.79 0.72 -15.16
C PRO A 141 3.12 -0.75 -14.93
N ASN A 142 4.31 -1.06 -14.39
CA ASN A 142 4.77 -2.42 -14.14
C ASN A 142 4.86 -2.73 -12.64
N ALA A 143 4.07 -2.04 -11.82
CA ALA A 143 3.89 -2.37 -10.41
C ALA A 143 3.36 -3.80 -10.25
N TYR A 144 3.80 -4.50 -9.21
CA TYR A 144 3.33 -5.84 -8.84
C TYR A 144 3.39 -6.03 -7.32
N CYS A 145 2.52 -6.91 -6.81
CA CYS A 145 2.51 -7.34 -5.42
C CYS A 145 3.42 -8.53 -5.20
N SER A 146 3.96 -8.64 -4.00
CA SER A 146 4.78 -9.74 -3.55
C SER A 146 4.60 -9.90 -2.05
N ASP A 147 4.29 -11.12 -1.64
CA ASP A 147 3.75 -11.42 -0.33
C ASP A 147 4.76 -12.38 0.32
N GLU A 148 5.69 -11.82 1.09
CA GLU A 148 6.86 -12.55 1.60
C GLU A 148 6.50 -13.25 2.92
N VAL A 149 6.46 -14.59 2.93
CA VAL A 149 6.12 -15.40 4.11
C VAL A 149 7.05 -15.11 5.30
N ILE A 150 6.45 -14.71 6.42
CA ILE A 150 7.10 -14.58 7.72
C ILE A 150 7.43 -15.98 8.25
N THR A 151 8.69 -16.17 8.67
CA THR A 151 9.17 -17.43 9.28
C THR A 151 9.77 -17.24 10.67
N LYS A 152 9.80 -15.99 11.14
CA LYS A 152 10.20 -15.62 12.49
C LYS A 152 8.94 -15.56 13.36
N ARG A 153 9.08 -15.99 14.61
CA ARG A 153 8.05 -15.88 15.64
C ARG A 153 8.22 -14.56 16.37
N ASP A 154 7.16 -13.79 16.52
CA ASP A 154 7.14 -12.48 17.16
C ASP A 154 5.76 -12.23 17.77
N ASN A 155 5.68 -12.17 19.10
CA ASN A 155 4.42 -11.95 19.80
C ASN A 155 3.74 -10.62 19.41
N ASP A 156 2.41 -10.64 19.42
CA ASP A 156 1.50 -9.52 19.12
C ASP A 156 1.53 -9.06 17.65
N ASP A 157 1.96 -9.91 16.71
CA ASP A 157 1.93 -9.66 15.25
C ASP A 157 0.76 -10.37 14.52
N GLY A 158 0.11 -11.33 15.18
CA GLY A 158 -1.03 -12.09 14.66
C GLY A 158 -0.66 -13.28 13.75
N CYS A 159 0.63 -13.55 13.54
CA CYS A 159 1.11 -14.64 12.69
C CYS A 159 1.43 -15.90 13.49
N CYS A 160 1.09 -17.06 12.90
CA CYS A 160 1.57 -18.37 13.35
C CYS A 160 2.39 -19.06 12.26
N PRO A 161 3.69 -18.75 12.14
CA PRO A 161 4.53 -19.37 11.14
C PRO A 161 4.67 -20.87 11.43
N LYS A 162 4.92 -21.68 10.40
CA LYS A 162 4.93 -23.16 10.54
C LYS A 162 5.93 -23.65 11.60
N GLY A 163 5.42 -24.22 12.69
CA GLY A 163 6.22 -24.66 13.85
C GLY A 163 6.40 -23.59 14.94
N ALA A 164 5.64 -22.50 14.86
CA ALA A 164 5.19 -21.75 16.03
C ALA A 164 4.17 -22.54 16.84
N ARG A 165 4.02 -22.11 18.09
CA ARG A 165 3.25 -22.73 19.16
C ARG A 165 3.08 -21.69 20.27
N ALA A 166 2.05 -21.79 21.09
CA ALA A 166 1.64 -20.76 22.06
C ALA A 166 2.75 -20.33 23.06
N GLU A 167 3.69 -21.22 23.41
CA GLU A 167 4.83 -20.90 24.29
C GLU A 167 5.89 -20.00 23.61
N LEU A 168 6.04 -20.12 22.28
CA LEU A 168 7.09 -19.44 21.52
C LEU A 168 6.59 -18.28 20.66
N ASP A 169 5.27 -18.17 20.54
CA ASP A 169 4.56 -17.16 19.77
C ASP A 169 3.15 -16.99 20.37
N MET A 170 2.86 -15.83 20.95
CA MET A 170 1.63 -15.63 21.74
C MET A 170 0.35 -15.48 20.90
N ASP A 171 0.48 -15.30 19.59
CA ASP A 171 -0.67 -15.27 18.68
C ASP A 171 -1.17 -16.68 18.31
N CYS A 172 -0.45 -17.74 18.72
CA CYS A 172 -0.79 -19.10 18.38
C CYS A 172 -1.71 -19.79 19.37
N GLU A 173 -2.75 -20.43 18.84
CA GLU A 173 -3.58 -21.37 19.57
C GLU A 173 -2.76 -22.60 19.98
N SER A 174 -2.92 -23.04 21.22
CA SER A 174 -2.45 -24.34 21.71
C SER A 174 -3.17 -25.49 20.98
N VAL A 175 -2.44 -26.48 20.44
CA VAL A 175 -3.02 -27.53 19.59
C VAL A 175 -2.84 -28.93 20.19
N CYS A 176 -3.89 -29.41 20.84
CA CYS A 176 -3.86 -30.72 21.47
C CYS A 176 -3.60 -31.90 20.51
N GLY A 177 -2.63 -32.73 20.90
CA GLY A 177 -2.11 -33.88 20.17
C GLY A 177 -0.86 -33.58 19.34
N ASP A 178 -0.20 -32.43 19.53
CA ASP A 178 1.03 -32.05 18.82
C ASP A 178 2.32 -32.51 19.56
N GLY A 179 2.18 -32.92 20.82
CA GLY A 179 3.26 -33.41 21.69
C GLY A 179 3.84 -32.38 22.66
N TRP A 180 3.24 -31.20 22.78
CA TRP A 180 3.64 -30.15 23.73
C TRP A 180 2.46 -29.71 24.59
N CYS A 181 2.63 -29.72 25.92
CA CYS A 181 1.63 -29.19 26.84
C CYS A 181 1.76 -27.66 26.92
N GLU A 182 0.86 -26.92 26.25
CA GLU A 182 0.91 -25.46 26.18
C GLU A 182 -0.25 -24.80 26.93
N PHE A 183 -0.07 -23.62 27.53
CA PHE A 183 -1.21 -22.93 28.16
C PHE A 183 -2.23 -22.45 27.09
N PRO A 184 -3.56 -22.66 27.26
CA PRO A 184 -4.28 -23.07 28.48
C PRO A 184 -4.60 -24.58 28.60
N GLU A 185 -3.88 -25.45 27.92
CA GLU A 185 -4.03 -26.90 28.06
C GLU A 185 -3.60 -27.39 29.46
N ASP A 186 -4.25 -28.46 29.88
CA ASP A 186 -3.99 -29.22 31.09
C ASP A 186 -4.33 -30.70 30.87
N GLU A 187 -4.11 -31.55 31.87
CA GLU A 187 -4.44 -32.98 31.79
C GLU A 187 -5.94 -33.25 31.49
N SER A 188 -6.85 -32.31 31.77
CA SER A 188 -8.29 -32.48 31.52
C SER A 188 -8.73 -32.03 30.11
N SER A 189 -7.97 -31.14 29.47
CA SER A 189 -8.27 -30.50 28.18
C SER A 189 -7.38 -31.02 27.05
N CYS A 190 -6.09 -31.26 27.34
CA CYS A 190 -5.18 -32.02 26.49
C CYS A 190 -4.38 -33.09 27.26
N LEU A 191 -5.09 -34.14 27.65
CA LEU A 191 -4.51 -35.33 28.28
C LEU A 191 -3.28 -35.88 27.51
N LYS A 192 -3.31 -35.92 26.17
CA LYS A 192 -2.26 -36.55 25.35
C LYS A 192 -0.89 -35.90 25.47
N ASP A 193 -0.84 -34.58 25.63
CA ASP A 193 0.41 -33.82 25.61
C ASP A 193 0.86 -33.47 27.03
N CYS A 194 -0.10 -33.37 27.96
CA CYS A 194 0.15 -33.07 29.37
C CYS A 194 0.34 -34.30 30.29
N GLU A 195 0.00 -35.53 29.89
CA GLU A 195 0.07 -36.73 30.77
C GLU A 195 1.47 -37.12 31.27
N PHE A 196 2.56 -36.62 30.66
CA PHE A 196 3.90 -37.20 30.84
C PHE A 196 4.79 -36.58 31.93
N TYR A 197 4.22 -35.82 32.87
CA TYR A 197 4.96 -35.29 34.04
C TYR A 197 4.98 -36.24 35.26
N GLY A 198 4.31 -37.41 35.19
CA GLY A 198 3.91 -38.23 36.33
C GLY A 198 5.00 -39.02 37.09
N GLU A 199 5.69 -40.00 36.47
CA GLU A 199 6.37 -41.07 37.25
C GLU A 199 7.88 -41.28 37.01
N HIS A 200 8.50 -40.72 35.97
CA HIS A 200 9.94 -40.88 35.73
C HIS A 200 10.64 -39.54 35.47
N GLY A 201 11.21 -38.97 36.54
CA GLY A 201 11.87 -37.66 36.55
C GLY A 201 13.09 -37.56 35.63
N SER A 202 12.85 -37.24 34.37
CA SER A 202 13.79 -36.63 33.43
C SER A 202 12.98 -35.90 32.36
N PRO A 203 13.36 -34.67 31.96
CA PRO A 203 12.62 -33.94 30.93
C PRO A 203 12.68 -34.70 29.61
N ALA A 204 11.60 -34.65 28.84
CA ALA A 204 11.60 -34.97 27.42
C ALA A 204 12.48 -33.94 26.67
N SER A 205 13.78 -34.16 26.71
CA SER A 205 14.76 -33.37 25.97
C SER A 205 14.63 -33.68 24.48
N SER A 206 13.81 -32.88 23.79
CA SER A 206 13.86 -32.74 22.33
C SER A 206 13.96 -31.27 21.93
N GLY A 207 15.09 -30.64 22.29
CA GLY A 207 15.72 -29.67 21.38
C GLY A 207 15.59 -28.16 21.68
N GLY A 208 15.47 -27.73 22.94
CA GLY A 208 15.59 -26.31 23.33
C GLY A 208 16.97 -25.97 23.89
N ALA A 209 17.95 -25.62 23.05
CA ALA A 209 19.28 -25.23 23.51
C ALA A 209 19.28 -23.80 24.11
N SER A 210 19.18 -23.69 25.43
CA SER A 210 19.37 -22.42 26.14
C SER A 210 20.86 -22.08 26.27
N PRO A 211 21.33 -20.92 25.75
CA PRO A 211 22.74 -20.54 25.83
C PRO A 211 23.09 -20.09 27.25
N GLN A 212 23.82 -20.94 27.99
CA GLN A 212 24.32 -20.57 29.32
C GLN A 212 25.31 -19.41 29.23
N THR A 213 25.05 -18.35 29.97
CA THR A 213 25.99 -17.24 30.18
C THR A 213 27.14 -17.70 31.07
N PRO A 214 28.41 -17.54 30.67
CA PRO A 214 29.54 -17.86 31.52
C PRO A 214 29.73 -16.79 32.59
N TYR A 215 29.50 -17.14 33.86
CA TYR A 215 29.95 -16.32 34.98
C TYR A 215 31.49 -16.29 35.01
N TYR A 216 32.06 -15.10 34.86
CA TYR A 216 33.47 -14.84 35.13
C TYR A 216 33.72 -14.74 36.65
N THR A 217 34.84 -15.31 37.10
CA THR A 217 35.49 -15.05 38.40
C THR A 217 36.79 -14.30 38.18
#